data_AF-A0AAE2ZCB5-F1
#
_entry.id   AF-A0AAE2ZCB5-F1
#
_cell.length_a   1.000
_cell.length_b   1.000
_cell.length_c   1.000
_cell.angle_alpha   90.00
_cell.angle_beta   90.00
_cell.angle_gamma   90.00
#
_symmetry.space_group_name_H-M   'P 1'
#
loop_
_entity.id
_entity.type
_entity.pdbx_description
1 polymer ?
#
loop_
_entity_poly.entity_id
_entity_poly.type
_entity_poly.pdbx_seq_one_letter_code
_entity_poly.pdbx_strand_id
1 'polypeptide(L)'
;MSERIEPQLTTVWICVATSGQTLDGRHIEPKWLLDIADSYDPAYYTALIWEEHNRKLDNLGEVLAVKAEESNGETKLYARLRPNLKLVEYNKQGQKLFCSIEVEEDFRGQKGVFYLGGLAVTDSPSSVGTNRLEFSINRSHFSRKKSRVSLSSPTAFNLSDGLKGTKNRWFSAISAG
;
A
#
# COMPACT_ATOMS: atom_id res chain seq x y z
N MET A 1 24.29 -12.69 9.89
CA MET A 1 23.33 -12.88 8.80
C MET A 1 22.55 -11.57 8.70
N SER A 2 22.85 -10.69 7.74
CA SER A 2 22.06 -9.46 7.56
C SER A 2 20.78 -9.84 6.82
N GLU A 3 19.64 -9.84 7.49
CA GLU A 3 18.34 -9.98 6.83
C GLU A 3 18.22 -8.88 5.77
N ARG A 4 18.08 -9.29 4.50
CA ARG A 4 17.68 -8.36 3.45
C ARG A 4 16.23 -8.01 3.69
N ILE A 5 16.00 -6.89 4.36
CA ILE A 5 14.68 -6.29 4.50
C ILE A 5 14.27 -5.85 3.09
N GLU A 6 13.38 -6.62 2.47
CA GLU A 6 12.70 -6.22 1.23
C GLU A 6 12.06 -4.84 1.44
N PRO A 7 12.23 -3.88 0.50
CA PRO A 7 11.60 -2.57 0.63
C PRO A 7 10.08 -2.74 0.52
N GLN A 8 9.39 -2.61 1.66
CA GLN A 8 7.94 -2.72 1.71
C GLN A 8 7.30 -1.37 1.36
N LEU A 9 6.26 -1.41 0.53
CA LEU A 9 5.51 -0.22 0.13
C LEU A 9 4.86 0.40 1.36
N THR A 10 5.19 1.67 1.62
CA THR A 10 4.62 2.45 2.71
C THR A 10 4.09 3.76 2.15
N THR A 11 2.92 4.21 2.63
CA THR A 11 2.35 5.49 2.22
C THR A 11 3.00 6.66 2.93
N VAL A 12 2.78 7.86 2.37
CA VAL A 12 2.87 9.12 3.13
C VAL A 12 1.72 9.19 4.16
N TRP A 13 1.72 10.25 4.96
CA TRP A 13 0.57 10.56 5.82
C TRP A 13 -0.65 10.86 4.96
N ILE A 14 -1.72 10.11 5.19
CA ILE A 14 -3.01 10.27 4.52
C ILE A 14 -4.09 10.58 5.55
N CYS A 15 -4.99 11.53 5.26
CA CYS A 15 -6.12 11.84 6.12
C CYS A 15 -7.13 10.69 6.04
N VAL A 16 -7.37 10.00 7.17
CA VAL A 16 -8.28 8.85 7.25
C VAL A 16 -9.57 9.15 8.00
N ALA A 17 -9.63 10.23 8.78
CA ALA A 17 -10.85 10.70 9.42
C ALA A 17 -10.77 12.20 9.76
N THR A 18 -11.93 12.85 9.81
CA THR A 18 -12.10 14.23 10.27
C THR A 18 -13.20 14.25 11.34
N SER A 19 -13.01 15.01 12.42
CA SER A 19 -14.01 15.22 13.46
C SER A 19 -15.26 15.91 12.90
N GLY A 20 -16.42 15.63 13.48
CA GLY A 20 -17.69 16.22 13.10
C GLY A 20 -18.72 15.19 12.65
N GLN A 21 -19.73 15.67 11.92
CA GLN A 21 -20.83 14.84 11.45
C GLN A 21 -20.39 13.97 10.26
N THR A 22 -20.64 12.68 10.36
CA THR A 22 -20.36 11.70 9.29
C THR A 22 -21.56 11.50 8.39
N LEU A 23 -21.36 10.90 7.20
CA LEU A 23 -22.44 10.67 6.23
C LEU A 23 -23.49 9.66 6.71
N ASP A 24 -23.12 8.77 7.62
CA ASP A 24 -24.01 7.78 8.24
C ASP A 24 -24.72 8.29 9.51
N GLY A 25 -24.57 9.59 9.83
CA GLY A 25 -25.26 10.24 10.94
C GLY A 25 -24.58 10.08 12.31
N ARG A 26 -23.40 9.45 12.38
CA ARG A 26 -22.56 9.46 13.57
C ARG A 26 -21.88 10.82 13.76
N HIS A 27 -21.36 11.03 14.97
CA HIS A 27 -20.55 12.19 15.28
C HIS A 27 -19.20 11.74 15.81
N ILE A 28 -18.12 12.11 15.12
CA ILE A 28 -16.75 11.84 15.56
C ILE A 28 -16.31 13.02 16.41
N GLU A 29 -16.15 12.78 17.71
CA GLU A 29 -15.64 13.82 18.60
C GLU A 29 -14.15 14.07 18.34
N PRO A 30 -13.67 15.33 18.38
CA PRO A 30 -12.25 15.67 18.33
C PRO A 30 -11.38 14.85 19.27
N LYS A 31 -11.89 14.62 20.50
CA LYS A 31 -11.21 13.85 21.54
C LYS A 31 -10.88 12.43 21.10
N TRP A 32 -11.75 11.77 20.32
CA TRP A 32 -11.51 10.39 19.89
C TRP A 32 -10.26 10.32 19.02
N LEU A 33 -10.11 11.26 18.09
CA LEU A 33 -8.96 11.29 17.18
C LEU A 33 -7.66 11.63 17.90
N LEU A 34 -7.72 12.53 18.89
CA LEU A 34 -6.58 12.89 19.74
C LEU A 34 -6.15 11.69 20.60
N ASP A 35 -7.09 11.03 21.26
CA ASP A 35 -6.80 9.86 22.10
C ASP A 35 -6.25 8.70 21.27
N ILE A 36 -6.78 8.47 20.06
CA ILE A 36 -6.23 7.49 19.12
C ILE A 36 -4.78 7.84 18.77
N ALA A 37 -4.49 9.10 18.46
CA ALA A 37 -3.14 9.52 18.10
C ALA A 37 -2.13 9.38 19.26
N ASP A 38 -2.57 9.61 20.50
CA ASP A 38 -1.72 9.54 21.69
C ASP A 38 -1.49 8.08 22.15
N SER A 39 -2.52 7.24 22.06
CA SER A 39 -2.48 5.88 22.59
C SER A 39 -1.98 4.83 21.61
N TYR A 40 -2.01 5.10 20.30
CA TYR A 40 -1.74 4.08 19.29
C TYR A 40 -0.29 3.59 19.29
N ASP A 41 -0.12 2.29 19.54
CA ASP A 41 1.16 1.61 19.48
C ASP A 41 1.04 0.34 18.62
N PRO A 42 1.60 0.33 17.39
CA PRO A 42 1.54 -0.85 16.52
C PRO A 42 2.28 -2.06 17.10
N ALA A 43 3.22 -1.88 18.03
CA ALA A 43 3.89 -2.99 18.72
C ALA A 43 2.99 -3.64 19.78
N TYR A 44 2.07 -2.87 20.37
CA TYR A 44 1.06 -3.37 21.30
C TYR A 44 -0.12 -4.01 20.57
N TYR A 45 -0.74 -3.27 19.65
CA TYR A 45 -1.82 -3.76 18.80
C TYR A 45 -1.77 -3.06 17.44
N THR A 46 -1.45 -3.85 16.41
CA THR A 46 -1.44 -3.37 15.02
C THR A 46 -2.85 -3.40 14.44
N ALA A 47 -3.39 -2.22 14.14
CA ALA A 47 -4.61 -2.09 13.35
C ALA A 47 -4.40 -2.63 11.92
N LEU A 48 -5.18 -3.63 11.54
CA LEU A 48 -5.17 -4.19 10.19
C LEU A 48 -6.16 -3.46 9.27
N ILE A 49 -5.90 -3.55 7.98
CA ILE A 49 -6.75 -2.96 6.94
C ILE A 49 -7.76 -4.01 6.46
N TRP A 50 -9.05 -3.67 6.43
CA TRP A 50 -10.14 -4.57 6.07
C TRP A 50 -10.95 -4.06 4.88
N GLU A 51 -11.42 -4.97 4.04
CA GLU A 51 -12.34 -4.63 2.96
C GLU A 51 -13.75 -4.41 3.53
N GLU A 52 -14.31 -3.20 3.39
CA GLU A 52 -15.69 -2.89 3.81
C GLU A 52 -16.03 -3.33 5.26
N HIS A 53 -15.09 -3.15 6.20
CA HIS A 53 -15.23 -3.60 7.60
C HIS A 53 -15.45 -5.13 7.77
N ASN A 54 -15.24 -5.94 6.73
CA ASN A 54 -15.54 -7.36 6.74
C ASN A 54 -14.35 -8.23 7.19
N ARG A 55 -14.37 -8.62 8.46
CA ARG A 55 -13.35 -9.49 9.08
C ARG A 55 -13.31 -10.93 8.55
N LYS A 56 -14.26 -11.34 7.68
CA LYS A 56 -14.25 -12.66 7.03
C LYS A 56 -13.39 -12.70 5.77
N LEU A 57 -13.04 -11.54 5.22
CA LEU A 57 -12.17 -11.41 4.06
C LEU A 57 -10.70 -11.30 4.47
N ASP A 58 -9.80 -11.43 3.49
CA ASP A 58 -8.37 -11.24 3.73
C ASP A 58 -8.08 -9.82 4.22
N ASN A 59 -7.10 -9.70 5.11
CA ASN A 59 -6.55 -8.38 5.43
C ASN A 59 -5.88 -7.77 4.18
N LEU A 60 -5.88 -6.45 4.12
CA LEU A 60 -5.41 -5.63 3.00
C LEU A 60 -4.12 -4.87 3.33
N GLY A 61 -3.50 -5.18 4.46
CA GLY A 61 -2.31 -4.53 4.97
C GLY A 61 -2.49 -4.10 6.42
N GLU A 62 -1.68 -3.14 6.84
CA GLU A 62 -1.63 -2.66 8.22
C GLU A 62 -1.41 -1.15 8.31
N VAL A 63 -1.77 -0.61 9.46
CA VAL A 63 -1.47 0.76 9.86
C VAL A 63 -0.15 0.76 10.63
N LEU A 64 0.79 1.60 10.22
CA LEU A 64 2.13 1.68 10.82
C LEU A 64 2.23 2.77 11.88
N ALA A 65 1.50 3.87 11.70
CA ALA A 65 1.52 5.01 12.61
C ALA A 65 0.28 5.86 12.37
N VAL A 66 -0.16 6.56 13.41
CA VAL A 66 -1.18 7.59 13.32
C VAL A 66 -0.72 8.88 13.97
N LYS A 67 -1.32 10.00 13.57
CA LYS A 67 -1.16 11.30 14.23
C LYS A 67 -2.44 12.10 14.05
N ALA A 68 -2.74 12.97 15.00
CA ALA A 68 -3.83 13.93 14.88
C ALA A 68 -3.28 15.34 14.66
N GLU A 69 -3.97 16.13 13.85
CA GLU A 69 -3.68 17.56 13.67
C GLU A 69 -4.99 18.35 13.70
N GLU A 70 -4.95 19.51 14.35
CA GLU A 70 -6.08 20.44 14.37
C GLU A 70 -5.88 21.51 13.28
N SER A 71 -6.88 21.70 12.44
CA SER A 71 -6.85 22.69 11.35
C SER A 71 -8.24 23.26 11.12
N ASN A 72 -8.35 24.59 11.08
CA ASN A 72 -9.60 25.31 10.79
C ASN A 72 -10.78 24.94 11.71
N GLY A 73 -10.51 24.58 12.98
CA GLY A 73 -11.55 24.19 13.95
C GLY A 73 -11.99 22.72 13.84
N GLU A 74 -11.38 21.93 12.97
CA GLU A 74 -11.59 20.49 12.85
C GLU A 74 -10.32 19.72 13.25
N THR A 75 -10.49 18.57 13.89
CA THR A 75 -9.41 17.64 14.16
C THR A 75 -9.38 16.57 13.07
N LYS A 76 -8.21 16.31 12.51
CA LYS A 76 -7.98 15.31 11.45
C LYS A 76 -7.04 14.24 11.94
N LEU A 77 -7.37 13.00 11.64
CA LEU A 77 -6.51 11.85 11.89
C LEU A 77 -5.80 11.47 10.60
N TYR A 78 -4.48 11.39 10.66
CA TYR A 78 -3.62 10.93 9.59
C TYR A 78 -3.04 9.57 9.93
N ALA A 79 -2.92 8.70 8.93
CA ALA A 79 -2.29 7.39 9.07
C ALA A 79 -1.17 7.20 8.04
N ARG A 80 -0.18 6.38 8.39
CA ARG A 80 0.75 5.76 7.43
C ARG A 80 0.40 4.29 7.28
N LEU A 81 0.19 3.85 6.06
CA LEU A 81 -0.24 2.50 5.75
C LEU A 81 0.86 1.69 5.09
N ARG A 82 0.86 0.40 5.36
CA ARG A 82 1.58 -0.62 4.59
C ARG A 82 0.53 -1.48 3.86
N PRO A 83 0.12 -1.11 2.64
CA PRO A 83 -0.83 -1.89 1.86
C PRO A 83 -0.18 -3.18 1.37
N ASN A 84 -0.97 -4.25 1.24
CA ASN A 84 -0.53 -5.45 0.56
C ASN A 84 -0.82 -5.38 -0.96
N LEU A 85 -0.39 -6.41 -1.69
CA LEU A 85 -0.55 -6.46 -3.15
C LEU A 85 -2.02 -6.39 -3.59
N LYS A 86 -2.94 -6.97 -2.81
CA LYS A 86 -4.38 -6.99 -3.11
C LYS A 86 -4.98 -5.59 -3.06
N LEU A 87 -4.64 -4.81 -2.03
CA LEU A 87 -5.07 -3.41 -1.91
C LEU A 87 -4.51 -2.53 -3.03
N VAL A 88 -3.24 -2.75 -3.39
CA VAL A 88 -2.63 -2.05 -4.53
C VAL A 88 -3.38 -2.35 -5.82
N GLU A 89 -3.81 -3.60 -6.02
CA GLU A 89 -4.55 -4.01 -7.20
C GLU A 89 -5.97 -3.42 -7.26
N TYR A 90 -6.70 -3.40 -6.13
CA TYR A 90 -7.97 -2.69 -6.05
C TYR A 90 -7.85 -1.22 -6.44
N ASN A 91 -6.82 -0.53 -5.91
CA ASN A 91 -6.58 0.87 -6.24
C ASN A 91 -6.29 1.10 -7.73
N LYS A 92 -5.51 0.21 -8.38
CA LYS A 92 -5.29 0.28 -9.84
C LYS A 92 -6.58 0.12 -10.65
N GLN A 93 -7.51 -0.68 -10.15
CA GLN A 93 -8.82 -0.88 -10.75
C GLN A 93 -9.83 0.22 -10.40
N GLY A 94 -9.40 1.23 -9.62
CA GLY A 94 -10.27 2.32 -9.19
C GLY A 94 -11.28 1.92 -8.12
N GLN A 95 -10.97 0.89 -7.33
CA GLN A 95 -11.80 0.36 -6.24
C GLN A 95 -11.10 0.56 -4.89
N LYS A 96 -11.88 0.57 -3.80
CA LYS A 96 -11.43 0.74 -2.41
C LYS A 96 -10.56 1.96 -2.23
N LEU A 97 -11.08 3.09 -2.71
CA LEU A 97 -10.34 4.34 -2.83
C LEU A 97 -10.31 5.19 -1.55
N PHE A 98 -11.19 4.93 -0.58
CA PHE A 98 -11.30 5.73 0.64
C PHE A 98 -11.19 4.88 1.89
N CYS A 99 -10.89 5.54 3.01
CA CYS A 99 -10.73 4.90 4.31
C CYS A 99 -11.91 5.22 5.25
N SER A 100 -12.13 4.32 6.20
CA SER A 100 -13.06 4.50 7.32
C SER A 100 -12.44 3.89 8.59
N ILE A 101 -12.38 4.65 9.68
CA ILE A 101 -11.75 4.21 10.93
C ILE A 101 -12.66 3.27 11.73
N GLU A 102 -12.06 2.27 12.38
CA GLU A 102 -12.72 1.43 13.38
C GLU A 102 -12.19 1.80 14.76
N VAL A 103 -13.04 2.47 15.54
CA VAL A 103 -12.71 2.98 16.87
C VAL A 103 -13.12 1.93 17.91
N GLU A 104 -12.19 1.59 18.79
CA GLU A 104 -12.45 0.79 19.98
C GLU A 104 -12.60 1.73 21.18
N GLU A 105 -13.74 1.65 21.87
CA GLU A 105 -14.03 2.42 23.08
C GLU A 105 -13.50 1.71 24.34
N ASP A 106 -13.27 2.46 25.42
CA ASP A 106 -12.83 1.95 26.73
C ASP A 106 -11.61 1.01 26.63
N PHE A 107 -10.64 1.37 25.78
CA PHE A 107 -9.50 0.51 25.47
C PHE A 107 -8.75 0.07 26.72
N ARG A 108 -8.53 -1.23 26.87
CA ARG A 108 -7.90 -1.87 28.04
C ARG A 108 -8.64 -1.63 29.36
N GLY A 109 -9.95 -1.35 29.32
CA GLY A 109 -10.75 -1.03 30.50
C GLY A 109 -10.47 0.37 31.06
N GLN A 110 -9.75 1.22 30.31
CA GLN A 110 -9.58 2.63 30.64
C GLN A 110 -10.76 3.39 30.08
N LYS A 111 -11.70 3.75 30.97
CA LYS A 111 -12.94 4.41 30.56
C LYS A 111 -12.66 5.73 29.84
N GLY A 112 -13.21 5.87 28.63
CA GLY A 112 -13.10 7.07 27.81
C GLY A 112 -11.77 7.25 27.07
N VAL A 113 -10.96 6.19 26.95
CA VAL A 113 -9.80 6.16 26.05
C VAL A 113 -10.18 5.42 24.77
N PHE A 114 -9.99 6.10 23.63
CA PHE A 114 -10.30 5.56 22.31
C PHE A 114 -9.04 5.07 21.62
N TYR A 115 -9.13 3.91 20.96
CA TYR A 115 -8.00 3.29 20.25
C TYR A 115 -8.40 2.92 18.81
N LEU A 116 -7.41 2.87 17.91
CA LEU A 116 -7.64 2.40 16.53
C LEU A 116 -7.63 0.86 16.48
N GLY A 117 -8.80 0.25 16.45
CA GLY A 117 -8.96 -1.21 16.36
C GLY A 117 -8.81 -1.78 14.95
N GLY A 118 -8.94 -0.94 13.92
CA GLY A 118 -8.86 -1.34 12.52
C GLY A 118 -9.05 -0.17 11.57
N LEU A 119 -8.77 -0.40 10.30
CA LEU A 119 -9.03 0.56 9.24
C LEU A 119 -9.75 -0.15 8.10
N ALA A 120 -10.92 0.30 7.70
CA ALA A 120 -11.55 -0.21 6.49
C ALA A 120 -11.16 0.60 5.26
N VAL A 121 -11.04 -0.07 4.13
CA VAL A 121 -11.04 0.55 2.80
C VAL A 121 -12.38 0.28 2.14
N THR A 122 -12.97 1.33 1.58
CA THR A 122 -14.34 1.34 1.09
C THR A 122 -14.48 2.31 -0.09
N ASP A 123 -15.47 2.03 -0.94
CA ASP A 123 -15.91 2.97 -1.99
C ASP A 123 -17.04 3.89 -1.50
N SER A 124 -17.57 3.64 -0.30
CA SER A 124 -18.65 4.38 0.35
C SER A 124 -18.21 4.84 1.75
N PRO A 125 -17.25 5.78 1.86
CA PRO A 125 -16.71 6.19 3.16
C PRO A 125 -17.76 6.91 4.01
N SER A 126 -17.87 6.53 5.28
CA SER A 126 -18.67 7.28 6.27
C SER A 126 -17.96 8.56 6.72
N SER A 127 -16.62 8.53 6.77
CA SER A 127 -15.78 9.65 7.22
C SER A 127 -15.65 10.73 6.15
N VAL A 128 -15.85 11.98 6.55
CA VAL A 128 -15.75 13.16 5.67
C VAL A 128 -14.30 13.67 5.64
N GLY A 129 -13.89 14.27 4.51
CA GLY A 129 -12.58 14.91 4.38
C GLY A 129 -11.40 13.93 4.29
N THR A 130 -11.66 12.66 3.96
CA THR A 130 -10.63 11.65 3.76
C THR A 130 -9.91 11.83 2.43
N ASN A 131 -8.61 11.53 2.41
CA ASN A 131 -7.87 11.54 1.14
C ASN A 131 -8.16 10.27 0.35
N ARG A 132 -8.24 10.42 -0.97
CA ARG A 132 -8.23 9.29 -1.89
C ARG A 132 -6.89 8.55 -1.76
N LEU A 133 -6.94 7.23 -1.61
CA LEU A 133 -5.77 6.38 -1.71
C LEU A 133 -5.23 6.45 -3.15
N GLU A 134 -3.93 6.72 -3.25
CA GLU A 134 -3.21 6.66 -4.51
C GLU A 134 -1.83 6.04 -4.26
N PHE A 135 -1.66 4.79 -4.68
CA PHE A 135 -0.38 4.10 -4.57
C PHE A 135 0.45 4.37 -5.82
N SER A 136 1.34 5.35 -5.76
CA SER A 136 2.34 5.57 -6.80
C SER A 136 3.67 4.91 -6.41
N ILE A 137 4.21 4.07 -7.30
CA ILE A 137 5.59 3.61 -7.17
C ILE A 137 6.49 4.76 -7.62
N ASN A 138 7.22 5.37 -6.69
CA ASN A 138 8.23 6.35 -7.03
C ASN A 138 9.40 5.66 -7.76
N ARG A 139 9.29 5.57 -9.10
CA ARG A 139 10.31 4.99 -9.99
C ARG A 139 11.67 5.70 -9.94
N SER A 140 11.77 6.87 -9.30
CA SER A 140 13.04 7.59 -9.16
C SER A 140 14.07 6.82 -8.31
N HIS A 141 13.65 5.96 -7.38
CA HIS A 141 14.56 5.12 -6.59
C HIS A 141 15.17 3.95 -7.39
N PHE A 142 14.47 3.46 -8.42
CA PHE A 142 14.99 2.42 -9.34
C PHE A 142 15.84 3.01 -10.48
N SER A 143 15.71 4.31 -10.75
CA SER A 143 16.49 5.03 -11.78
C SER A 143 17.97 5.24 -11.40
N ARG A 144 18.33 5.05 -10.12
CA ARG A 144 19.68 5.38 -9.62
C ARG A 144 20.73 4.27 -9.77
N LYS A 145 20.62 3.45 -10.82
CA LYS A 145 21.72 2.63 -11.33
C LYS A 145 21.95 2.95 -12.80
N LYS A 146 22.82 3.93 -13.06
CA LYS A 146 23.58 4.01 -14.33
C LYS A 146 24.54 2.82 -14.41
N SER A 147 24.06 1.58 -14.44
CA SER A 147 24.81 0.54 -15.13
C SER A 147 24.49 0.76 -16.60
N ARG A 148 25.46 1.26 -17.35
CA ARG A 148 25.40 1.20 -18.82
C ARG A 148 25.17 -0.25 -19.18
N VAL A 149 23.94 -0.62 -19.50
CA VAL A 149 23.67 -1.89 -20.15
C VAL A 149 24.32 -1.75 -21.51
N SER A 150 25.50 -2.35 -21.65
CA SER A 150 26.12 -2.59 -22.94
C SER A 150 25.24 -3.60 -23.67
N LEU A 151 24.17 -3.12 -24.29
CA LEU A 151 23.49 -3.84 -25.36
C LEU A 151 24.50 -3.93 -26.48
N SER A 152 25.24 -5.03 -26.55
CA SER A 152 26.01 -5.36 -27.75
C SER A 152 25.05 -5.33 -28.92
N SER A 153 25.37 -4.54 -29.94
CA SER A 153 24.54 -4.42 -31.14
C SER A 153 24.26 -5.81 -31.71
N PRO A 154 23.03 -6.11 -32.15
CA PRO A 154 22.74 -7.37 -32.81
C PRO A 154 23.67 -7.49 -34.02
N THR A 155 24.57 -8.47 -33.98
CA THR A 155 25.39 -8.80 -35.15
C THR A 155 24.46 -9.46 -36.16
N ALA A 156 24.32 -8.86 -37.34
CA ALA A 156 23.55 -9.47 -38.42
C ALA A 156 24.17 -10.84 -38.75
N PHE A 157 23.42 -11.91 -38.52
CA PHE A 157 23.81 -13.25 -38.90
C PHE A 157 23.63 -13.37 -40.43
N ASN A 158 24.71 -13.17 -41.18
CA ASN A 158 24.70 -13.33 -42.63
C ASN A 158 24.87 -14.81 -42.97
N LEU A 159 23.78 -15.45 -43.41
CA LEU A 159 23.73 -16.86 -43.82
C LEU A 159 24.62 -17.15 -45.06
N SER A 160 25.05 -16.11 -45.79
CA SER A 160 25.92 -16.25 -46.96
C SER A 160 27.37 -16.64 -46.64
N ASP A 161 27.83 -16.40 -45.41
CA ASP A 161 29.20 -16.77 -44.99
C ASP A 161 29.34 -18.25 -44.62
N GLY A 162 28.23 -18.98 -44.47
CA GLY A 162 28.21 -20.42 -44.15
C GLY A 162 28.19 -21.35 -45.36
N LEU A 163 28.13 -20.84 -46.60
CA LEU A 163 27.86 -21.66 -47.80
C LEU A 163 29.00 -21.69 -48.84
N LYS A 164 30.22 -21.31 -48.45
CA LYS A 164 31.39 -21.55 -49.32
C LYS A 164 32.05 -22.89 -48.99
N GLY A 165 31.53 -23.92 -49.65
CA GLY A 165 32.30 -25.07 -50.11
C GLY A 165 32.35 -26.25 -49.16
N THR A 166 31.49 -27.24 -49.40
CA THR A 166 31.91 -28.64 -49.60
C THR A 166 30.73 -29.45 -50.15
N LYS A 167 31.00 -30.24 -51.18
CA LYS A 167 30.03 -31.11 -51.86
C LYS A 167 29.61 -32.23 -50.90
N ASN A 168 28.31 -32.50 -50.87
CA ASN A 168 27.65 -33.63 -50.22
C ASN A 168 27.74 -33.64 -48.69
N ARG A 169 26.64 -33.28 -48.02
CA ARG A 169 26.02 -34.04 -46.91
C ARG A 169 24.77 -33.32 -46.39
N TRP A 170 23.70 -34.08 -46.25
CA TRP A 170 22.44 -33.66 -45.61
C TRP A 170 22.70 -33.37 -44.12
N PHE A 171 22.17 -32.24 -43.62
CA PHE A 171 22.18 -31.92 -42.20
C PHE A 171 21.11 -32.74 -41.46
N SER A 172 21.55 -33.60 -40.56
CA SER A 172 20.72 -34.05 -39.44
C SER A 172 21.04 -33.14 -38.25
N ALA A 173 20.16 -32.20 -37.96
CA ALA A 173 20.20 -31.43 -36.71
C ALA A 173 19.40 -32.18 -35.64
N ILE A 174 20.07 -33.02 -34.85
CA ILE A 174 19.57 -33.45 -33.53
C ILE A 174 20.75 -33.45 -32.54
N SER A 175 20.51 -32.76 -31.43
CA SER A 175 20.91 -33.11 -30.05
C SER A 175 21.88 -32.16 -29.36
N ALA A 176 21.29 -31.47 -28.36
CA ALA A 176 21.66 -31.44 -26.95
C ALA A 176 23.13 -31.23 -26.54
N GLY A 177 23.30 -30.20 -25.71
CA GLY A 177 24.42 -29.93 -24.83
C GLY A 177 24.11 -28.68 -24.03
#